data_AF-A0A838D7X2-F1
#
_entry.id   AF-A0A838D7X2-F1
#
_cell.length_a   1.000
_cell.length_b   1.000
_cell.length_c   1.000
_cell.angle_alpha   90.00
_cell.angle_beta   90.00
_cell.angle_gamma   90.00
#
_symmetry.space_group_name_H-M   'P 1'
#
loop_
_entity.id
_entity.type
_entity.pdbx_description
1 polymer ?
#
loop_
_entity_poly.entity_id
_entity_poly.type
_entity_poly.pdbx_seq_one_letter_code
_entity_poly.pdbx_strand_id
1 'polypeptide(L)'
;MKKKIVLDTSIILDGDISQKIENKDIDENFEIIIPRAAIDELQSQACKQKEHGFIGLAELRNIREKCSENNILVRIYGEKPNLEDIKLAKNGRIDALIIDIAEKENATLFTADYIQHLTANATGISSVHIRSPVSASFNIENYFDDRSMSVHLIEGVEPLAKKGTPGEFTLEKISDNKLDKQTLNQIMNFLFSTENNKKISNIEISFDGCYVVMYKNLRIVITQPPVSNKIEITAVRPIKKLSLQDYQLDTNLVDRLSKEAEGILIAGRPGSGKSTFASSIAEHYVQNNKLVKTLESPR
;
A
#
# COMPACT_ATOMS: atom_id res chain seq x y z
N MET A 1 22.47 -0.61 27.90
CA MET A 1 21.01 -0.33 28.04
C MET A 1 20.29 -1.24 27.07
N LYS A 2 19.19 -1.87 27.48
CA LYS A 2 18.39 -2.71 26.59
C LYS A 2 17.65 -1.85 25.56
N LYS A 3 17.54 -2.33 24.32
CA LYS A 3 16.75 -1.69 23.27
C LYS A 3 15.27 -1.92 23.54
N LYS A 4 14.51 -0.86 23.78
CA LYS A 4 13.07 -0.95 24.04
C LYS A 4 12.31 -0.98 22.71
N ILE A 5 11.40 -1.93 22.57
CA ILE A 5 10.48 -2.05 21.45
C ILE A 5 9.06 -1.94 21.97
N VAL A 6 8.24 -1.13 21.30
CA VAL A 6 6.79 -1.11 21.53
C VAL A 6 6.12 -1.84 20.38
N LEU A 7 5.25 -2.79 20.69
CA LEU A 7 4.51 -3.55 19.68
C LEU A 7 3.17 -2.88 19.36
N ASP A 8 2.91 -2.70 18.08
CA ASP A 8 1.60 -2.32 17.57
C ASP A 8 0.64 -3.52 17.51
N THR A 9 -0.68 -3.28 17.47
CA THR A 9 -1.69 -4.34 17.29
C THR A 9 -1.46 -5.09 15.98
N SER A 10 -1.06 -4.38 14.92
CA SER A 10 -0.82 -4.95 13.59
C SER A 10 0.32 -5.99 13.59
N ILE A 11 1.46 -5.70 14.22
CA ILE A 11 2.61 -6.61 14.24
C ILE A 11 2.37 -7.83 15.15
N ILE A 12 1.51 -7.69 16.17
CA ILE A 12 1.06 -8.80 17.00
C ILE A 12 0.19 -9.75 16.19
N LEU A 13 -0.65 -9.24 15.28
CA LEU A 13 -1.51 -10.07 14.43
C LEU A 13 -0.72 -10.84 13.36
N ASP A 14 0.33 -10.23 12.82
CA ASP A 14 1.15 -10.83 11.76
C ASP A 14 2.05 -11.98 12.27
N GLY A 15 2.30 -12.06 13.58
CA GLY A 15 3.09 -13.15 14.19
C GLY A 15 4.60 -13.07 13.92
N ASP A 16 5.08 -11.98 13.31
CA ASP A 16 6.49 -11.79 12.98
C ASP A 16 7.39 -11.70 14.22
N ILE A 17 6.86 -11.18 15.34
CA ILE A 17 7.63 -11.04 16.58
C ILE A 17 8.06 -12.40 17.12
N SER A 18 7.16 -13.39 17.13
CA SER A 18 7.51 -14.73 17.63
C SER A 18 8.52 -15.43 16.73
N GLN A 19 8.50 -15.20 15.41
CA GLN A 19 9.53 -15.71 14.49
C GLN A 19 10.87 -15.01 14.69
N LYS A 20 10.87 -13.69 14.91
CA LYS A 20 12.10 -12.91 15.16
C LYS A 20 12.78 -13.27 16.48
N ILE A 21 12.02 -13.62 17.50
CA ILE A 21 12.57 -14.17 18.75
C ILE A 21 13.24 -15.52 18.48
N GLU A 22 12.60 -16.39 17.71
CA GLU A 22 13.13 -17.73 17.39
C GLU A 22 14.40 -17.68 16.53
N ASN A 23 14.44 -16.76 15.56
CA ASN A 23 15.61 -16.53 14.70
C ASN A 23 16.73 -15.74 15.39
N LYS A 24 16.56 -15.33 16.66
CA LYS A 24 17.49 -14.48 17.43
C LYS A 24 17.73 -13.09 16.85
N ASP A 25 16.81 -12.58 16.03
CA ASP A 25 16.78 -11.16 15.63
C ASP A 25 16.42 -10.26 16.83
N ILE A 26 15.57 -10.77 17.72
CA ILE A 26 15.23 -10.16 19.01
C ILE A 26 15.79 -11.08 20.09
N ASP A 27 16.83 -10.59 20.77
CA ASP A 27 17.57 -11.30 21.80
C ASP A 27 17.36 -10.68 23.21
N GLU A 28 18.14 -11.15 24.18
CA GLU A 28 18.15 -10.68 25.57
C GLU A 28 18.47 -9.19 25.76
N ASN A 29 19.03 -8.54 24.73
CA ASN A 29 19.30 -7.10 24.73
C ASN A 29 18.04 -6.27 24.47
N PHE A 30 16.92 -6.90 24.12
CA PHE A 30 15.66 -6.22 23.91
C PHE A 30 14.74 -6.27 25.13
N GLU A 31 13.89 -5.25 25.22
CA GLU A 31 12.78 -5.17 26.16
C GLU A 31 11.52 -4.90 25.35
N ILE A 32 10.58 -5.85 25.37
CA ILE A 32 9.33 -5.79 24.64
C ILE A 32 8.26 -5.16 25.53
N ILE A 33 7.70 -4.06 25.05
CA ILE A 33 6.62 -3.32 25.68
C ILE A 33 5.35 -3.61 24.89
N ILE A 34 4.37 -4.23 25.55
CA ILE A 34 3.07 -4.51 24.97
C ILE A 34 2.09 -3.46 25.50
N PRO A 35 1.59 -2.55 24.64
CA PRO A 35 0.59 -1.58 25.03
C PRO A 35 -0.67 -2.25 25.57
N ARG A 36 -1.17 -1.77 26.71
CA ARG A 36 -2.44 -2.23 27.27
C ARG A 36 -3.59 -1.98 26.30
N ALA A 37 -3.54 -0.87 25.58
CA ALA A 37 -4.52 -0.52 24.55
C ALA A 37 -4.63 -1.59 23.45
N ALA A 38 -3.51 -2.16 22.99
CA ALA A 38 -3.52 -3.23 21.98
C ALA A 38 -4.19 -4.52 22.50
N ILE A 39 -3.93 -4.87 23.76
CA ILE A 39 -4.58 -6.04 24.40
C ILE A 39 -6.09 -5.82 24.51
N ASP A 40 -6.52 -4.65 24.98
CA ASP A 40 -7.92 -4.33 25.18
C ASP A 40 -8.67 -4.26 23.82
N GLU A 41 -7.99 -3.85 22.75
CA GLU A 41 -8.50 -3.91 21.38
C GLU A 41 -8.74 -5.36 20.93
N LEU A 42 -7.71 -6.21 21.01
CA LEU A 42 -7.80 -7.63 20.63
C LEU A 42 -8.90 -8.36 21.42
N GLN A 43 -9.00 -8.08 22.72
CA GLN A 43 -10.08 -8.58 23.56
C GLN A 43 -11.46 -8.10 23.06
N SER A 44 -11.61 -6.81 22.73
CA SER A 44 -12.86 -6.26 22.20
C SER A 44 -13.27 -6.94 20.89
N GLN A 45 -12.31 -7.20 19.99
CA GLN A 45 -12.56 -7.91 18.73
C GLN A 45 -12.94 -9.37 18.98
N ALA A 46 -12.27 -10.06 19.91
CA ALA A 46 -12.59 -11.45 20.27
C ALA A 46 -13.99 -11.57 20.92
N CYS A 47 -14.37 -10.64 21.80
CA CYS A 47 -15.73 -10.58 22.36
C CYS A 47 -16.80 -10.38 21.29
N LYS A 48 -16.47 -9.69 20.20
CA LYS A 48 -17.33 -9.52 19.01
C LYS A 48 -17.26 -10.70 18.03
N GLN A 49 -16.68 -11.82 18.45
CA GLN A 49 -16.47 -13.04 17.65
C GLN A 49 -15.69 -12.81 16.35
N LYS A 50 -14.83 -11.79 16.30
CA LYS A 50 -13.95 -11.59 15.14
C LYS A 50 -12.70 -12.46 15.26
N GLU A 51 -12.40 -13.18 14.20
CA GLU A 51 -11.29 -14.13 14.10
C GLU A 51 -9.94 -13.49 14.47
N HIS A 52 -9.66 -12.28 13.98
CA HIS A 52 -8.44 -11.53 14.29
C HIS A 52 -8.22 -11.31 15.80
N GLY A 53 -9.28 -11.15 16.59
CA GLY A 53 -9.14 -10.99 18.04
C GLY A 53 -8.61 -12.27 18.71
N PHE A 54 -9.08 -13.44 18.29
CA PHE A 54 -8.60 -14.72 18.80
C PHE A 54 -7.17 -15.00 18.36
N ILE A 55 -6.84 -14.73 17.09
CA ILE A 55 -5.49 -14.89 16.54
C ILE A 55 -4.50 -14.01 17.33
N GLY A 56 -4.80 -12.73 17.51
CA GLY A 56 -3.89 -11.82 18.22
C GLY A 56 -3.70 -12.18 19.70
N LEU A 57 -4.74 -12.64 20.39
CA LEU A 57 -4.61 -13.11 21.78
C LEU A 57 -3.79 -14.40 21.89
N ALA A 58 -3.95 -15.32 20.93
CA ALA A 58 -3.13 -16.54 20.86
C ALA A 58 -1.67 -16.20 20.60
N GLU A 59 -1.40 -15.23 19.72
CA GLU A 59 -0.04 -14.80 19.40
C GLU A 59 0.61 -14.03 20.56
N LEU A 60 -0.14 -13.22 21.30
CA LEU A 60 0.35 -12.63 22.56
C LEU A 60 0.80 -13.67 23.58
N ARG A 61 0.08 -14.79 23.68
CA ARG A 61 0.49 -15.92 24.53
C ARG A 61 1.79 -16.53 24.02
N ASN A 62 1.88 -16.80 22.72
CA ASN A 62 3.07 -17.35 22.06
C ASN A 62 4.31 -16.46 22.27
N ILE A 63 4.18 -15.14 22.09
CA ILE A 63 5.25 -14.17 22.34
C ILE A 63 5.74 -14.26 23.79
N ARG A 64 4.83 -14.34 24.78
CA ARG A 64 5.20 -14.44 26.20
C ARG A 64 5.93 -15.74 26.52
N GLU A 65 5.48 -16.86 25.97
CA GLU A 65 6.11 -18.17 26.13
C GLU A 65 7.55 -18.14 25.58
N LYS A 66 7.71 -17.73 24.31
CA LYS A 66 9.04 -17.63 23.67
C LYS A 66 9.98 -16.64 24.37
N CYS A 67 9.46 -15.52 24.87
CA CYS A 67 10.29 -14.57 25.62
C CYS A 67 10.78 -15.15 26.95
N SER A 68 9.95 -15.95 27.63
CA SER A 68 10.35 -16.64 28.86
C SER A 68 11.43 -17.68 28.59
N GLU A 69 11.36 -18.39 27.47
CA GLU A 69 12.39 -19.37 27.06
C GLU A 69 13.73 -18.71 26.69
N ASN A 70 13.68 -17.50 26.12
CA ASN A 70 14.86 -16.78 25.62
C ASN A 70 15.35 -15.66 26.57
N ASN A 71 14.87 -15.59 27.82
CA ASN A 71 15.21 -14.56 28.82
C ASN A 71 15.01 -13.11 28.35
N ILE A 72 14.00 -12.88 27.50
CA ILE A 72 13.63 -11.56 26.99
C ILE A 72 12.62 -10.91 27.93
N LEU A 73 12.86 -9.65 28.30
CA LEU A 73 11.94 -8.93 29.18
C LEU A 73 10.70 -8.50 28.41
N VAL A 74 9.52 -8.90 28.90
CA VAL A 74 8.22 -8.45 28.38
C VAL A 74 7.47 -7.74 29.50
N ARG A 75 7.02 -6.51 29.25
CA ARG A 75 6.11 -5.80 30.16
C ARG A 75 4.89 -5.25 29.43
N ILE A 76 3.77 -5.26 30.14
CA ILE A 76 2.55 -4.60 29.68
C ILE A 76 2.59 -3.17 30.23
N TYR A 77 2.36 -2.18 29.36
CA TYR A 77 2.44 -0.77 29.74
C TYR A 77 1.28 0.03 29.14
N GLY A 78 0.87 1.10 29.85
CA GLY A 78 -0.20 1.99 29.42
C GLY A 78 -1.42 1.94 30.33
N GLU A 79 -2.24 2.98 30.22
CA GLU A 79 -3.49 3.11 30.94
C GLU A 79 -4.58 2.28 30.26
N LYS A 80 -5.62 1.93 31.04
CA LYS A 80 -6.79 1.25 30.50
C LYS A 80 -7.59 2.29 29.69
N PRO A 81 -7.86 2.06 28.39
CA PRO A 81 -8.64 2.99 27.58
C PRO A 81 -10.03 3.18 28.19
N ASN A 82 -10.49 4.43 28.26
CA ASN A 82 -11.83 4.72 28.75
C ASN A 82 -12.89 4.35 27.70
N LEU A 83 -14.17 4.27 28.10
CA LEU A 83 -15.27 3.95 27.18
C LEU A 83 -15.37 4.90 25.98
N GLU A 84 -14.92 6.15 26.13
CA GLU A 84 -14.82 7.12 25.03
C GLU A 84 -13.69 6.77 24.06
N ASP A 85 -12.51 6.36 24.55
CA ASP A 85 -11.40 5.89 23.72
C ASP A 85 -11.79 4.64 22.91
N ILE A 86 -12.57 3.74 23.50
CA ILE A 86 -13.08 2.52 22.84
C ILE A 86 -14.10 2.86 21.74
N LYS A 87 -14.92 3.90 21.92
CA LYS A 87 -15.85 4.38 20.88
C LYS A 87 -15.12 5.09 19.74
N LEU A 88 -14.08 5.86 20.06
CA LEU A 88 -13.22 6.57 19.12
C LEU A 88 -12.16 5.68 18.45
N ALA A 89 -12.03 4.41 18.89
CA ALA A 89 -11.14 3.41 18.28
C ALA A 89 -11.38 3.22 16.77
N LYS A 90 -12.56 3.57 16.25
CA LYS A 90 -12.81 3.57 14.81
C LYS A 90 -11.97 4.59 14.01
N ASN A 91 -11.31 5.54 14.66
CA ASN A 91 -10.60 6.66 14.02
C ASN A 91 -9.11 6.77 14.44
N GLY A 92 -8.43 5.67 14.77
CA GLY A 92 -6.98 5.68 15.03
C GLY A 92 -6.56 6.19 16.42
N ARG A 93 -7.49 6.26 17.39
CA ARG A 93 -7.16 6.69 18.76
C ARG A 93 -6.21 5.73 19.47
N ILE A 94 -6.35 4.43 19.21
CA ILE A 94 -5.49 3.38 19.78
C ILE A 94 -4.06 3.53 19.23
N ASP A 95 -3.95 3.74 17.92
CA ASP A 95 -2.67 3.96 17.23
C ASP A 95 -1.92 5.16 17.82
N ALA A 96 -2.62 6.26 18.10
CA ALA A 96 -2.04 7.41 18.79
C ALA A 96 -1.55 7.07 20.21
N LEU A 97 -2.30 6.30 20.99
CA LEU A 97 -1.87 5.87 22.34
C LEU A 97 -0.61 4.98 22.29
N ILE A 98 -0.48 4.16 21.25
CA ILE A 98 0.71 3.32 21.04
C ILE A 98 1.93 4.19 20.72
N ILE A 99 1.76 5.20 19.87
CA ILE A 99 2.80 6.19 19.56
C ILE A 99 3.21 6.97 20.83
N ASP A 100 2.25 7.44 21.62
CA ASP A 100 2.52 8.15 22.89
C ASP A 100 3.33 7.29 23.87
N ILE A 101 3.08 5.97 23.90
CA ILE A 101 3.86 5.03 24.73
C ILE A 101 5.28 4.89 24.20
N ALA A 102 5.46 4.79 22.88
CA ALA A 102 6.78 4.71 22.26
C ALA A 102 7.62 5.97 22.55
N GLU A 103 7.00 7.15 22.50
CA GLU A 103 7.64 8.41 22.86
C GLU A 103 8.06 8.44 24.34
N LYS A 104 7.12 8.17 25.26
CA LYS A 104 7.37 8.21 26.72
C LYS A 104 8.48 7.27 27.15
N GLU A 105 8.59 6.12 26.51
CA GLU A 105 9.57 5.09 26.85
C GLU A 105 10.88 5.21 26.08
N ASN A 106 10.99 6.19 25.16
CA ASN A 106 12.07 6.29 24.17
C ASN A 106 12.32 4.96 23.46
N ALA A 107 11.23 4.31 23.05
CA ALA A 107 11.22 2.99 22.45
C ALA A 107 11.02 3.09 20.94
N THR A 108 11.47 2.06 20.22
CA THR A 108 11.21 1.95 18.78
C THR A 108 9.87 1.26 18.54
N LEU A 109 8.97 1.88 17.77
CA LEU A 109 7.68 1.30 17.42
C LEU A 109 7.86 0.22 16.36
N PHE A 110 7.43 -1.00 16.63
CA PHE A 110 7.36 -2.07 15.65
C PHE A 110 5.91 -2.21 15.19
N THR A 111 5.69 -2.03 13.90
CA THR A 111 4.35 -2.05 13.30
C THR A 111 4.38 -2.74 11.94
N ALA A 112 3.29 -3.43 11.60
CA ALA A 112 3.04 -3.94 10.27
C ALA A 112 2.17 -2.98 9.43
N ASP A 113 1.68 -1.89 10.04
CA ASP A 113 0.97 -0.80 9.37
C ASP A 113 1.95 0.30 8.93
N TYR A 114 1.94 0.56 7.64
CA TYR A 114 2.78 1.59 7.04
C TYR A 114 2.33 3.01 7.40
N ILE A 115 1.03 3.24 7.58
CA ILE A 115 0.51 4.56 8.02
C ILE A 115 0.99 4.85 9.42
N GLN A 116 0.96 3.84 10.29
CA GLN A 116 1.45 3.97 11.65
C GLN A 116 2.98 4.21 11.67
N HIS A 117 3.74 3.54 10.81
CA HIS A 117 5.17 3.80 10.62
C HIS A 117 5.45 5.24 10.16
N LEU A 118 4.71 5.73 9.16
CA LEU A 118 4.84 7.10 8.68
C LEU A 118 4.47 8.13 9.75
N THR A 119 3.39 7.87 10.49
CA THR A 119 2.91 8.76 11.55
C THR A 119 3.95 8.88 12.65
N ALA A 120 4.51 7.76 13.11
CA ALA A 120 5.60 7.75 14.10
C ALA A 120 6.84 8.51 13.61
N ASN A 121 7.26 8.29 12.36
CA ASN A 121 8.42 9.02 11.81
C ASN A 121 8.15 10.53 11.69
N ALA A 122 6.93 10.91 11.29
CA ALA A 122 6.53 12.31 11.18
C ALA A 122 6.48 13.02 12.54
N THR A 123 6.19 12.29 13.62
CA THR A 123 6.22 12.80 14.99
C THR A 123 7.59 12.67 15.66
N GLY A 124 8.62 12.21 14.93
CA GLY A 124 10.00 12.11 15.44
C GLY A 124 10.30 10.85 16.25
N ILE A 125 9.41 9.86 16.24
CA ILE A 125 9.56 8.60 16.96
C ILE A 125 10.17 7.56 16.02
N SER A 126 11.22 6.88 16.49
CA SER A 126 11.85 5.78 15.76
C SER A 126 10.84 4.66 15.56
N SER A 127 10.67 4.22 14.31
CA SER A 127 9.78 3.11 14.00
C SER A 127 10.38 2.16 12.96
N VAL A 128 10.04 0.88 13.07
CA VAL A 128 10.43 -0.17 12.14
C VAL A 128 9.15 -0.77 11.59
N HIS A 129 8.97 -0.62 10.28
CA HIS A 129 7.92 -1.32 9.55
C HIS A 129 8.38 -2.73 9.22
N ILE A 130 7.72 -3.73 9.79
CA ILE A 130 8.02 -5.15 9.61
C ILE A 130 6.77 -5.80 9.02
N ARG A 131 6.93 -6.44 7.88
CA ARG A 131 5.99 -7.43 7.35
C ARG A 131 6.78 -8.66 6.96
N SER A 132 6.22 -9.85 7.17
CA SER A 132 6.85 -11.12 6.85
C SER A 132 7.39 -11.08 5.41
N PRO A 133 8.56 -11.71 5.13
CA PRO A 133 9.08 -11.80 3.78
C PRO A 133 8.06 -12.51 2.91
N VAL A 134 7.36 -11.74 2.08
CA VAL A 134 6.37 -12.29 1.18
C VAL A 134 7.11 -12.84 -0.04
N SER A 135 6.85 -14.10 -0.37
CA SER A 135 7.42 -14.75 -1.55
C SER A 135 7.25 -13.88 -2.80
N ALA A 136 8.29 -13.84 -3.66
CA ALA A 136 8.24 -13.15 -4.95
C ALA A 136 7.07 -13.62 -5.85
N SER A 137 6.46 -14.77 -5.55
CA SER A 137 5.23 -15.23 -6.19
C SER A 137 4.06 -14.24 -6.06
N PHE A 138 4.01 -13.44 -4.99
CA PHE A 138 2.95 -12.45 -4.76
C PHE A 138 3.26 -11.07 -5.36
N ASN A 139 4.33 -10.96 -6.15
CA ASN A 139 4.58 -9.75 -6.91
C ASN A 139 3.46 -9.53 -7.93
N ILE A 140 2.83 -8.35 -7.89
CA ILE A 140 1.76 -8.00 -8.80
C ILE A 140 2.20 -8.01 -10.27
N GLU A 141 3.49 -7.79 -10.54
CA GLU A 141 4.07 -7.89 -11.89
C GLU A 141 3.89 -9.28 -12.51
N ASN A 142 3.78 -10.34 -11.70
CA ASN A 142 3.59 -11.72 -12.18
C ASN A 142 2.23 -11.92 -12.87
N TYR A 143 1.28 -11.01 -12.66
CA TYR A 143 -0.04 -11.04 -13.30
C TYR A 143 -0.05 -10.31 -14.66
N PHE A 144 1.04 -9.62 -15.03
CA PHE A 144 1.15 -8.92 -16.30
C PHE A 144 1.87 -9.78 -17.35
N ASP A 145 1.33 -9.80 -18.57
CA ASP A 145 2.08 -10.18 -19.76
C ASP A 145 2.46 -8.93 -20.58
N ASP A 146 3.10 -9.11 -21.73
CA ASP A 146 3.52 -7.99 -22.59
C ASP A 146 2.34 -7.20 -23.20
N ARG A 147 1.15 -7.80 -23.26
CA ARG A 147 -0.07 -7.20 -23.83
C ARG A 147 -1.03 -6.66 -22.77
N SER A 148 -0.83 -7.01 -21.51
CA SER A 148 -1.63 -6.53 -20.38
C SER A 148 -1.46 -5.02 -20.18
N MET A 149 -2.55 -4.29 -20.30
CA MET A 149 -2.67 -2.87 -19.94
C MET A 149 -2.93 -2.69 -18.45
N SER A 150 -3.81 -3.52 -17.90
CA SER A 150 -4.13 -3.53 -16.48
C SER A 150 -4.47 -4.93 -16.00
N VAL A 151 -4.29 -5.16 -14.71
CA VAL A 151 -4.73 -6.36 -14.00
C VAL A 151 -5.72 -5.98 -12.91
N HIS A 152 -6.70 -6.84 -12.70
CA HIS A 152 -7.80 -6.66 -11.76
C HIS A 152 -7.89 -7.91 -10.90
N LEU A 153 -7.63 -7.75 -9.61
CA LEU A 153 -7.56 -8.83 -8.62
C LEU A 153 -8.64 -8.56 -7.58
N ILE A 154 -9.70 -9.38 -7.56
CA ILE A 154 -10.90 -9.16 -6.75
C ILE A 154 -11.20 -10.40 -5.91
N GLU A 155 -11.55 -10.20 -4.63
CA GLU A 155 -11.85 -11.30 -3.72
C GLU A 155 -13.02 -12.19 -4.21
N GLY A 156 -12.77 -13.49 -4.32
CA GLY A 156 -13.70 -14.48 -4.82
C GLY A 156 -13.90 -14.49 -6.34
N VAL A 157 -13.03 -13.81 -7.07
CA VAL A 157 -13.03 -13.73 -8.55
C VAL A 157 -11.69 -14.23 -9.08
N GLU A 158 -11.70 -14.84 -10.25
CA GLU A 158 -10.51 -15.18 -11.01
C GLU A 158 -9.71 -13.91 -11.35
N PRO A 159 -8.36 -13.95 -11.33
CA PRO A 159 -7.54 -12.80 -11.71
C PRO A 159 -7.77 -12.45 -13.19
N LEU A 160 -8.03 -11.18 -13.49
CA LEU A 160 -8.33 -10.70 -14.84
C LEU A 160 -7.26 -9.74 -15.34
N ALA A 161 -6.93 -9.83 -16.63
CA ALA A 161 -6.09 -8.86 -17.34
C ALA A 161 -6.88 -8.20 -18.47
N LYS A 162 -6.80 -6.87 -18.55
CA LYS A 162 -7.24 -6.12 -19.71
C LYS A 162 -6.09 -6.07 -20.70
N LYS A 163 -6.22 -6.72 -21.85
CA LYS A 163 -5.16 -6.82 -22.87
C LYS A 163 -5.55 -6.09 -24.14
N GLY A 164 -4.56 -5.48 -24.80
CA GLY A 164 -4.75 -4.76 -26.06
C GLY A 164 -4.30 -3.30 -25.99
N THR A 165 -5.04 -2.42 -26.66
CA THR A 165 -4.73 -0.99 -26.76
C THR A 165 -5.90 -0.13 -26.29
N PRO A 166 -5.67 1.16 -25.95
CA PRO A 166 -6.77 2.06 -25.63
C PRO A 166 -7.79 2.12 -26.78
N GLY A 167 -9.03 1.67 -26.53
CA GLY A 167 -10.11 1.64 -27.51
C GLY A 167 -10.42 0.24 -28.05
N GLU A 168 -9.42 -0.64 -28.12
CA GLU A 168 -9.56 -2.04 -28.55
C GLU A 168 -8.88 -2.98 -27.56
N PHE A 169 -9.68 -3.54 -26.64
CA PHE A 169 -9.18 -4.43 -25.60
C PHE A 169 -10.12 -5.60 -25.33
N THR A 170 -9.54 -6.68 -24.83
CA THR A 170 -10.24 -7.85 -24.31
C THR A 170 -9.96 -7.99 -22.81
N LEU A 171 -10.96 -8.47 -22.06
CA LEU A 171 -10.78 -8.84 -20.67
C LEU A 171 -10.60 -10.36 -20.62
N GLU A 172 -9.41 -10.80 -20.21
CA GLU A 172 -9.01 -12.20 -20.22
C GLU A 172 -8.71 -12.69 -18.81
N LYS A 173 -9.01 -13.96 -18.52
CA LYS A 173 -8.60 -14.61 -17.27
C LYS A 173 -7.11 -14.92 -17.32
N ILE A 174 -6.42 -14.66 -16.22
CA ILE A 174 -5.00 -15.01 -16.03
C ILE A 174 -4.89 -16.47 -15.53
N SER A 175 -5.83 -16.89 -14.67
CA SER A 175 -5.96 -18.26 -14.19
C SER A 175 -7.41 -18.57 -13.84
N ASP A 176 -7.76 -19.85 -13.72
CA ASP A 176 -9.11 -20.29 -13.32
C ASP A 176 -9.31 -20.31 -11.79
N ASN A 177 -8.23 -20.12 -11.02
CA ASN A 177 -8.28 -20.13 -9.57
C ASN A 177 -8.76 -18.78 -9.04
N LYS A 178 -9.87 -18.78 -8.30
CA LYS A 178 -10.38 -17.59 -7.63
C LYS A 178 -9.41 -17.10 -6.57
N LEU A 179 -9.24 -15.80 -6.48
CA LEU A 179 -8.42 -15.17 -5.45
C LEU A 179 -9.18 -15.17 -4.13
N ASP A 180 -8.58 -15.73 -3.09
CA ASP A 180 -9.10 -15.60 -1.74
C ASP A 180 -8.55 -14.34 -1.06
N LYS A 181 -9.16 -14.00 0.08
CA LYS A 181 -8.76 -12.86 0.91
C LYS A 181 -7.29 -12.98 1.34
N GLN A 182 -6.83 -14.19 1.62
CA GLN A 182 -5.47 -14.46 2.10
C GLN A 182 -4.42 -14.15 1.02
N THR A 183 -4.66 -14.57 -0.23
CA THR A 183 -3.81 -14.27 -1.39
C THR A 183 -3.74 -12.77 -1.63
N LEU A 184 -4.87 -12.07 -1.61
CA LEU A 184 -4.90 -10.61 -1.81
C LEU A 184 -4.15 -9.87 -0.70
N ASN A 185 -4.32 -10.30 0.56
CA ASN A 185 -3.53 -9.79 1.68
C ASN A 185 -2.04 -10.03 1.47
N GLN A 186 -1.63 -11.20 0.97
CA GLN A 186 -0.23 -11.48 0.66
C GLN A 186 0.30 -10.57 -0.46
N ILE A 187 -0.49 -10.29 -1.51
CA ILE A 187 -0.10 -9.32 -2.55
C ILE A 187 0.06 -7.91 -1.96
N MET A 188 -0.86 -7.46 -1.11
CA MET A 188 -0.71 -6.18 -0.40
C MET A 188 0.52 -6.17 0.52
N ASN A 189 0.76 -7.26 1.24
CA ASN A 189 1.93 -7.42 2.10
C ASN A 189 3.22 -7.38 1.28
N PHE A 190 3.24 -7.99 0.10
CA PHE A 190 4.37 -7.92 -0.83
C PHE A 190 4.59 -6.48 -1.32
N LEU A 191 3.52 -5.79 -1.74
CA LEU A 191 3.61 -4.41 -2.24
C LEU A 191 4.21 -3.45 -1.20
N PHE A 192 3.79 -3.59 0.05
CA PHE A 192 4.24 -2.75 1.16
C PHE A 192 5.39 -3.35 1.99
N SER A 193 6.04 -4.43 1.53
CA SER A 193 7.16 -5.02 2.28
C SER A 193 8.37 -4.08 2.27
N THR A 194 9.26 -4.15 3.27
CA THR A 194 10.38 -3.22 3.44
C THR A 194 11.30 -3.11 2.21
N GLU A 195 11.53 -4.22 1.49
CA GLU A 195 12.32 -4.23 0.25
C GLU A 195 11.57 -3.62 -0.94
N ASN A 196 10.27 -3.87 -1.03
CA ASN A 196 9.42 -3.36 -2.11
C ASN A 196 8.92 -1.94 -1.86
N ASN A 197 8.94 -1.45 -0.62
CA ASN A 197 8.66 -0.06 -0.29
C ASN A 197 9.63 0.88 -1.00
N LYS A 198 10.89 0.48 -1.21
CA LYS A 198 11.85 1.25 -2.05
C LYS A 198 11.40 1.39 -3.51
N LYS A 199 10.49 0.52 -3.97
CA LYS A 199 9.90 0.56 -5.31
C LYS A 199 8.61 1.38 -5.37
N ILE A 200 8.00 1.71 -4.21
CA ILE A 200 6.91 2.68 -4.15
C ILE A 200 7.53 4.07 -4.25
N SER A 201 7.29 4.76 -5.37
CA SER A 201 7.85 6.08 -5.63
C SER A 201 6.99 7.21 -5.07
N ASN A 202 5.67 6.98 -4.97
CA ASN A 202 4.72 7.96 -4.47
C ASN A 202 3.43 7.30 -3.98
N ILE A 203 2.81 7.88 -2.95
CA ILE A 203 1.46 7.55 -2.49
C ILE A 203 0.59 8.74 -2.84
N GLU A 204 -0.29 8.59 -3.84
CA GLU A 204 -1.14 9.67 -4.33
C GLU A 204 -2.32 9.92 -3.38
N ILE A 205 -2.94 8.85 -2.89
CA ILE A 205 -4.15 8.89 -2.07
C ILE A 205 -4.04 7.79 -1.02
N SER A 206 -4.33 8.11 0.23
CA SER A 206 -4.51 7.14 1.30
C SER A 206 -5.58 7.64 2.27
N PHE A 207 -6.64 6.85 2.43
CA PHE A 207 -7.65 7.03 3.46
C PHE A 207 -8.27 5.65 3.80
N ASP A 208 -9.08 5.58 4.84
CA ASP A 208 -9.60 4.30 5.34
C ASP A 208 -10.28 3.48 4.22
N GLY A 209 -9.75 2.27 3.97
CA GLY A 209 -10.19 1.37 2.92
C GLY A 209 -9.72 1.69 1.49
N CYS A 210 -8.87 2.69 1.25
CA CYS A 210 -8.40 3.03 -0.10
C CYS A 210 -6.93 3.47 -0.14
N TYR A 211 -6.17 2.91 -1.08
CA TYR A 211 -4.80 3.33 -1.40
C TYR A 211 -4.62 3.51 -2.90
N VAL A 212 -3.94 4.58 -3.29
CA VAL A 212 -3.45 4.79 -4.66
C VAL A 212 -1.95 5.03 -4.60
N VAL A 213 -1.18 4.10 -5.15
CA VAL A 213 0.29 4.11 -5.07
C VAL A 213 0.92 3.94 -6.44
N MET A 214 2.07 4.58 -6.62
CA MET A 214 2.95 4.36 -7.75
C MET A 214 4.02 3.34 -7.36
N TYR A 215 3.93 2.13 -7.90
CA TYR A 215 4.89 1.04 -7.67
C TYR A 215 5.68 0.78 -8.95
N LYS A 216 6.97 1.12 -8.95
CA LYS A 216 7.80 1.20 -10.17
C LYS A 216 7.10 2.06 -11.24
N ASN A 217 6.68 1.43 -12.33
CA ASN A 217 5.95 2.01 -13.45
C ASN A 217 4.49 1.56 -13.46
N LEU A 218 3.91 1.09 -12.36
CA LEU A 218 2.50 0.73 -12.25
C LEU A 218 1.78 1.72 -11.34
N ARG A 219 0.59 2.15 -11.75
CA ARG A 219 -0.35 2.84 -10.86
C ARG A 219 -1.29 1.79 -10.27
N ILE A 220 -1.20 1.60 -8.96
CA ILE A 220 -1.95 0.57 -8.24
C ILE A 220 -3.00 1.26 -7.38
N VAL A 221 -4.25 0.83 -7.53
CA VAL A 221 -5.39 1.22 -6.71
C VAL A 221 -5.81 0.00 -5.89
N ILE A 222 -5.88 0.15 -4.57
CA ILE A 222 -6.30 -0.88 -3.64
C ILE A 222 -7.53 -0.36 -2.92
N THR A 223 -8.60 -1.15 -2.90
CA THR A 223 -9.80 -0.85 -2.12
C THR A 223 -10.16 -2.04 -1.24
N GLN A 224 -10.66 -1.75 -0.05
CA GLN A 224 -11.17 -2.73 0.91
C GLN A 224 -12.29 -2.09 1.75
N PRO A 225 -13.07 -2.86 2.54
CA PRO A 225 -14.04 -2.28 3.46
C PRO A 225 -13.41 -1.18 4.33
N PRO A 226 -14.04 0.00 4.47
CA PRO A 226 -15.42 0.33 4.11
C PRO A 226 -15.67 0.81 2.66
N VAL A 227 -14.63 1.03 1.85
CA VAL A 227 -14.74 1.65 0.51
C VAL A 227 -15.31 0.69 -0.53
N SER A 228 -14.99 -0.59 -0.41
CA SER A 228 -15.53 -1.67 -1.22
C SER A 228 -16.06 -2.79 -0.33
N ASN A 229 -16.94 -3.63 -0.87
CA ASN A 229 -17.47 -4.79 -0.12
C ASN A 229 -16.42 -5.88 0.14
N LYS A 230 -15.33 -5.84 -0.62
CA LYS A 230 -14.32 -6.89 -0.78
C LYS A 230 -12.96 -6.26 -1.06
N ILE A 231 -11.89 -7.01 -0.86
CA ILE A 231 -10.55 -6.54 -1.27
C ILE A 231 -10.47 -6.54 -2.81
N GLU A 232 -10.07 -5.40 -3.37
CA GLU A 232 -9.82 -5.24 -4.81
C GLU A 232 -8.48 -4.54 -5.02
N ILE A 233 -7.67 -5.08 -5.93
CA ILE A 233 -6.39 -4.50 -6.34
C ILE A 233 -6.43 -4.35 -7.86
N THR A 234 -6.38 -3.12 -8.34
CA THR A 234 -6.26 -2.80 -9.76
C THR A 234 -4.92 -2.16 -10.02
N ALA A 235 -4.07 -2.80 -10.82
CA ALA A 235 -2.80 -2.24 -11.26
C ALA A 235 -2.85 -1.93 -12.75
N VAL A 236 -2.43 -0.72 -13.10
CA VAL A 236 -2.50 -0.20 -14.46
C VAL A 236 -1.10 0.21 -14.90
N ARG A 237 -0.66 -0.28 -16.06
CA ARG A 237 0.49 0.33 -16.73
C ARG A 237 0.07 1.72 -17.19
N PRO A 238 0.81 2.78 -16.84
CA PRO A 238 0.55 4.12 -17.35
C PRO A 238 0.49 3.99 -18.85
N ILE A 239 -0.62 4.48 -19.42
CA ILE A 239 -0.86 4.44 -20.85
C ILE A 239 0.41 4.97 -21.49
N LYS A 240 1.04 4.14 -22.34
CA LYS A 240 2.22 4.50 -23.11
C LYS A 240 1.98 5.92 -23.60
N LYS A 241 2.81 6.87 -23.18
CA LYS A 241 2.74 8.23 -23.71
C LYS A 241 2.87 8.08 -25.21
N LEU A 242 1.76 8.25 -25.92
CA LEU A 242 1.77 8.16 -27.36
C LEU A 242 2.62 9.34 -27.81
N SER A 243 3.73 9.05 -28.46
CA SER A 243 4.50 10.06 -29.17
C SER A 243 3.66 10.58 -30.34
N LEU A 244 3.96 11.78 -30.82
CA LEU A 244 3.27 12.31 -32.01
C LEU A 244 3.41 11.36 -33.22
N GLN A 245 4.49 10.58 -33.29
CA GLN A 245 4.76 9.59 -34.34
C GLN A 245 3.81 8.39 -34.28
N ASP A 246 3.35 7.99 -33.09
CA ASP A 246 2.44 6.85 -32.91
C ASP A 246 1.06 7.10 -33.52
N TYR A 247 0.70 8.37 -33.77
CA TYR A 247 -0.56 8.75 -34.41
C TYR A 247 -0.55 8.62 -35.94
N GLN A 248 0.59 8.25 -36.54
CA GLN A 248 0.75 8.07 -37.99
C GLN A 248 0.18 9.24 -38.81
N LEU A 249 0.40 10.47 -38.33
CA LEU A 249 -0.09 11.68 -38.99
C LEU A 249 0.61 11.91 -40.32
N ASP A 250 -0.09 12.57 -41.25
CA ASP A 250 0.49 13.01 -42.52
C ASP A 250 1.73 13.88 -42.28
N THR A 251 2.79 13.65 -43.05
CA THR A 251 4.07 14.37 -42.89
C THR A 251 3.90 15.88 -43.02
N ASN A 252 2.99 16.35 -43.86
CA ASN A 252 2.71 17.80 -44.01
C ASN A 252 2.09 18.38 -42.74
N LEU A 253 1.27 17.61 -42.02
CA LEU A 253 0.67 18.04 -40.76
C LEU A 253 1.73 18.11 -39.65
N VAL A 254 2.62 17.11 -39.57
CA VAL A 254 3.73 17.11 -38.61
C VAL A 254 4.67 18.29 -38.86
N ASP A 255 4.98 18.58 -40.12
CA ASP A 255 5.81 19.72 -40.50
C ASP A 255 5.14 21.06 -40.14
N ARG A 256 3.84 21.20 -40.42
CA ARG A 256 3.07 22.38 -40.06
C ARG A 256 3.02 22.59 -38.54
N LEU A 257 2.80 21.53 -37.77
CA LEU A 257 2.87 21.59 -36.31
C LEU A 257 4.26 22.04 -35.85
N SER A 258 5.33 21.51 -36.45
CA SER A 258 6.70 21.78 -36.00
C SER A 258 7.22 23.18 -36.36
N LYS A 259 6.79 23.73 -37.51
CA LYS A 259 7.40 24.93 -38.11
C LYS A 259 6.53 26.17 -38.08
N GLU A 260 5.21 26.03 -38.18
CA GLU A 260 4.30 27.16 -38.49
C GLU A 260 3.20 27.37 -37.45
N ALA A 261 2.71 26.31 -36.82
CA ALA A 261 1.54 26.39 -35.95
C ALA A 261 1.89 27.00 -34.58
N GLU A 262 1.42 28.22 -34.32
CA GLU A 262 1.56 28.88 -33.02
C GLU A 262 0.29 28.77 -32.16
N GLY A 263 -0.88 28.61 -32.79
CA GLY A 263 -2.18 28.44 -32.14
C GLY A 263 -2.86 27.14 -32.57
N ILE A 264 -3.02 26.20 -31.64
CA ILE A 264 -3.60 24.88 -31.90
C ILE A 264 -4.85 24.69 -31.03
N LEU A 265 -5.97 24.41 -31.68
CA LEU A 265 -7.22 24.02 -31.01
C LEU A 265 -7.47 22.53 -31.25
N ILE A 266 -7.47 21.74 -30.17
CA ILE A 266 -7.76 20.31 -30.22
C ILE A 266 -9.22 20.09 -29.82
N ALA A 267 -10.06 19.77 -30.80
CA ALA A 267 -11.50 19.55 -30.62
C ALA A 267 -11.87 18.07 -30.77
N GLY A 268 -13.00 17.67 -30.17
CA GLY A 268 -13.48 16.29 -30.18
C GLY A 268 -14.43 15.99 -29.02
N ARG A 269 -15.16 14.88 -29.11
CA ARG A 269 -16.12 14.46 -28.07
C ARG A 269 -15.42 14.17 -26.73
N PRO A 270 -16.10 14.30 -25.58
CA PRO A 270 -15.57 13.79 -24.31
C PRO A 270 -15.09 12.35 -24.45
N GLY A 271 -13.93 12.02 -23.86
CA GLY A 271 -13.32 10.68 -23.97
C GLY A 271 -12.54 10.39 -25.26
N SER A 272 -12.53 11.29 -26.25
CA SER A 272 -11.84 11.05 -27.54
C SER A 272 -10.31 11.16 -27.50
N GLY A 273 -9.69 11.14 -26.31
CA GLY A 273 -8.23 11.23 -26.17
C GLY A 273 -7.60 12.60 -26.39
N LYS A 274 -8.38 13.70 -26.34
CA LYS A 274 -7.86 15.08 -26.57
C LYS A 274 -6.70 15.45 -25.67
N SER A 275 -6.80 15.19 -24.36
CA SER A 275 -5.73 15.49 -23.42
C SER A 275 -4.48 14.66 -23.72
N THR A 276 -4.65 13.40 -24.11
CA THR A 276 -3.54 12.53 -24.51
C THR A 276 -2.83 13.05 -25.77
N PHE A 277 -3.58 13.52 -26.76
CA PHE A 277 -3.02 14.12 -27.99
C PHE A 277 -2.39 15.50 -27.73
N ALA A 278 -2.96 16.30 -26.84
CA ALA A 278 -2.34 17.56 -26.42
C ALA A 278 -0.98 17.32 -25.74
N SER A 279 -0.92 16.31 -24.87
CA SER A 279 0.32 15.89 -24.22
C SER A 279 1.37 15.39 -25.22
N SER A 280 0.96 14.66 -26.28
CA SER A 280 1.90 14.18 -27.30
C SER A 280 2.49 15.32 -28.15
N ILE A 281 1.68 16.33 -28.50
CA ILE A 281 2.15 17.55 -29.17
C ILE A 281 3.10 18.33 -28.26
N ALA A 282 2.75 18.49 -26.98
CA ALA A 282 3.59 19.18 -26.00
C ALA A 282 4.98 18.52 -25.90
N GLU A 283 5.03 17.19 -25.82
CA GLU A 283 6.30 16.44 -25.78
C GLU A 283 7.11 16.59 -27.07
N HIS A 284 6.47 16.55 -28.24
CA HIS A 284 7.13 16.79 -29.53
C HIS A 284 7.78 18.18 -29.58
N TYR A 285 7.13 19.21 -29.05
CA TYR A 285 7.73 20.55 -28.96
C TYR A 285 8.91 20.60 -27.99
N VAL A 286 8.83 19.92 -26.84
CA VAL A 286 9.96 19.81 -25.91
C VAL A 286 11.16 19.14 -26.58
N GLN A 287 10.94 18.06 -27.34
CA GLN A 287 12.00 17.39 -28.12
C GLN A 287 12.62 18.29 -29.19
N ASN A 288 11.86 19.25 -29.72
CA ASN A 288 12.33 20.28 -30.65
C ASN A 288 12.84 21.56 -29.94
N ASN A 289 13.31 21.42 -28.70
CA ASN A 289 13.90 22.49 -27.88
C ASN A 289 12.97 23.70 -27.64
N LYS A 290 11.65 23.47 -27.58
CA LYS A 290 10.68 24.51 -27.16
C LYS A 290 10.35 24.37 -25.68
N LEU A 291 10.14 25.50 -25.02
CA LEU A 291 9.62 25.54 -23.66
C LEU A 291 8.10 25.38 -23.69
N VAL A 292 7.59 24.36 -23.01
CA VAL A 292 6.16 24.09 -22.90
C VAL A 292 5.73 24.18 -21.44
N LYS A 293 4.66 24.92 -21.17
CA LYS A 293 4.00 24.97 -19.87
C LYS A 293 2.54 24.57 -20.03
N THR A 294 2.07 23.72 -19.14
CA THR A 294 0.69 23.26 -19.14
C THR A 294 -0.07 23.94 -18.01
N LEU A 295 -1.25 24.47 -18.34
CA LEU A 295 -2.20 25.01 -17.37
C LEU A 295 -3.47 24.16 -17.48
N GLU A 296 -3.74 23.34 -16.46
CA GLU A 296 -4.97 22.56 -16.37
C GLU A 296 -5.91 23.23 -15.38
N SER A 297 -7.15 23.51 -15.81
CA SER A 297 -8.20 23.87 -14.87
C SER A 297 -8.54 22.64 -14.03
N PRO A 298 -8.59 22.72 -12.70
CA PRO A 298 -9.04 21.60 -11.87
C PRO A 298 -10.43 21.16 -12.34
N ARG A 299 -10.62 19.85 -12.46
CA ARG A 299 -11.88 19.23 -12.85
C ARG A 299 -12.89 19.21 -11.72
#